data_AF-A0A8T4JSL2-F1
#
_entry.id   AF-A0A8T4JSL2-F1
#
_cell.length_a   1.000
_cell.length_b   1.000
_cell.length_c   1.000
_cell.angle_alpha   90.00
_cell.angle_beta   90.00
_cell.angle_gamma   90.00
#
_symmetry.space_group_name_H-M   'P 1'
#
loop_
_entity.id
_entity.type
_entity.pdbx_description
1 polymer ?
#
loop_
_entity_poly.entity_id
_entity_poly.type
_entity_poly.pdbx_seq_one_letter_code
_entity_poly.pdbx_strand_id
1 'polypeptide(L)'
;MSSTKYNEKTGLPEDETYLEKGLPPYLLTSLEAMKKSWAIEDAGKRDLHWDLYWCELNADINSAEVDQEISRRQAEYLRRKYLRMKGEKEW
;
A
#
# COMPACT_ATOMS: atom_id res chain seq x y z
N MET A 1 2.20 -25.60 -8.97
CA MET A 1 1.08 -24.89 -8.31
C MET A 1 1.49 -24.68 -6.86
N SER A 2 1.68 -23.43 -6.43
CA SER A 2 1.97 -23.15 -5.02
C SER A 2 0.67 -23.34 -4.23
N SER A 3 0.68 -24.19 -3.20
CA SER A 3 -0.43 -24.31 -2.27
C SER A 3 -0.54 -23.01 -1.49
N THR A 4 -1.58 -22.21 -1.71
CA THR A 4 -1.86 -21.02 -0.89
C THR A 4 -1.99 -21.47 0.56
N LYS A 5 -1.16 -20.91 1.44
CA LYS A 5 -1.26 -21.13 2.88
C LYS A 5 -2.28 -20.17 3.47
N TYR A 6 -3.06 -20.68 4.41
CA TYR A 6 -4.12 -19.92 5.07
C TYR A 6 -3.82 -19.86 6.57
N ASN A 7 -4.10 -18.71 7.17
CA ASN A 7 -4.01 -18.55 8.60
C ASN A 7 -5.17 -19.29 9.28
N GLU A 8 -4.86 -20.28 10.12
CA GLU A 8 -5.86 -21.15 10.77
C GLU A 8 -6.85 -20.39 11.67
N LYS A 9 -6.46 -19.22 12.21
CA LYS A 9 -7.32 -18.43 13.10
C LYS A 9 -8.27 -17.51 12.34
N THR A 10 -7.78 -16.87 11.28
CA THR A 10 -8.55 -15.86 10.53
C THR A 10 -9.22 -16.42 9.28
N GLY A 11 -8.79 -17.59 8.80
CA GLY A 11 -9.25 -18.20 7.56
C GLY A 11 -8.77 -17.48 6.29
N LEU A 12 -7.93 -16.46 6.43
CA LEU A 12 -7.46 -15.64 5.32
C LEU A 12 -6.13 -16.14 4.77
N PRO A 13 -5.81 -15.87 3.49
CA PRO A 13 -4.50 -16.16 2.93
C PRO A 13 -3.38 -15.52 3.76
N GLU A 14 -2.29 -16.25 4.00
CA GLU A 14 -1.08 -15.69 4.61
C GLU A 14 -0.43 -14.63 3.70
N ASP A 15 -0.54 -14.82 2.39
CA ASP A 15 -0.14 -13.82 1.41
C ASP A 15 -1.19 -12.71 1.33
N GLU A 16 -0.84 -11.54 1.88
CA GLU A 16 -1.71 -10.36 1.91
C GLU A 16 -1.85 -9.64 0.56
N THR A 17 -1.27 -10.13 -0.54
CA THR A 17 -1.40 -9.50 -1.88
C THR A 17 -2.85 -9.37 -2.36
N TYR A 18 -3.80 -10.12 -1.79
CA TYR A 18 -5.23 -9.94 -2.06
C TYR A 18 -5.75 -8.55 -1.63
N LEU A 19 -5.07 -7.86 -0.71
CA LEU A 19 -5.41 -6.50 -0.28
C LEU A 19 -5.14 -5.43 -1.36
N GLU A 20 -4.41 -5.78 -2.43
CA GLU A 20 -4.18 -4.91 -3.60
C GLU A 20 -5.27 -5.06 -4.68
N LYS A 21 -6.29 -5.89 -4.44
CA LYS A 21 -7.39 -6.10 -5.40
C LYS A 21 -8.51 -5.09 -5.17
N GLY A 22 -9.13 -4.66 -6.26
CA GLY A 22 -10.28 -3.75 -6.23
C GLY A 22 -9.95 -2.29 -5.89
N LEU A 23 -8.68 -1.88 -5.98
CA LEU A 23 -8.30 -0.48 -5.75
C LEU A 23 -8.86 0.42 -6.86
N PRO A 24 -9.35 1.63 -6.52
CA PRO A 24 -9.83 2.57 -7.52
C PRO A 24 -8.70 3.03 -8.46
N PRO A 25 -9.00 3.41 -9.73
CA PRO A 25 -7.98 3.72 -10.73
C PRO A 25 -7.01 4.85 -10.34
N TYR A 26 -7.49 5.86 -9.61
CA TYR A 26 -6.63 6.97 -9.16
C TYR A 26 -5.61 6.49 -8.14
N LEU A 27 -6.03 5.68 -7.15
CA LEU A 27 -5.15 5.10 -6.16
C LEU A 27 -4.12 4.14 -6.79
N LEU A 28 -4.50 3.39 -7.82
CA LEU A 28 -3.54 2.58 -8.58
C LEU A 28 -2.48 3.46 -9.28
N THR A 29 -2.86 4.64 -9.75
CA THR A 29 -1.95 5.56 -10.44
C THR A 29 -0.88 6.09 -9.48
N SER A 30 -1.28 6.61 -8.31
CA SER A 30 -0.33 7.08 -7.30
C SER A 30 0.51 5.94 -6.70
N LEU A 31 -0.07 4.74 -6.57
CA LEU A 31 0.65 3.54 -6.14
C LEU A 31 1.79 3.18 -7.09
N GLU A 32 1.53 3.18 -8.41
CA GLU A 32 2.55 2.90 -9.41
C GLU A 32 3.62 4.00 -9.48
N ALA A 33 3.26 5.26 -9.26
CA ALA A 33 4.23 6.36 -9.15
C ALA A 33 5.17 6.14 -7.96
N MET A 34 4.61 5.80 -6.78
CA MET A 34 5.41 5.51 -5.59
C MET A 34 6.32 4.29 -5.78
N LYS A 35 5.86 3.22 -6.43
CA LYS A 35 6.68 2.04 -6.76
C LYS A 35 7.89 2.42 -7.62
N LYS A 36 7.69 3.27 -8.64
CA LYS A 36 8.78 3.75 -9.50
C LYS A 36 9.78 4.60 -8.72
N SER A 37 9.29 5.47 -7.83
CA SER A 37 10.14 6.29 -6.96
C SER A 37 10.98 5.41 -6.04
N TRP A 38 10.37 4.42 -5.38
CA TRP A 38 11.11 3.47 -4.55
C TRP A 38 12.13 2.65 -5.33
N ALA A 39 11.86 2.27 -6.58
CA ALA A 39 12.84 1.58 -7.40
C ALA A 39 14.11 2.43 -7.66
N ILE A 40 14.00 3.76 -7.68
CA ILE A 40 15.14 4.69 -7.79
C ILE A 40 15.91 4.73 -6.46
N GLU A 41 15.19 4.96 -5.36
CA GLU A 41 15.77 5.03 -4.00
C GLU A 41 16.44 3.71 -3.57
N ASP A 42 15.80 2.57 -3.84
CA ASP A 42 16.32 1.24 -3.50
C ASP A 42 17.55 0.87 -4.36
N ALA A 43 17.73 1.52 -5.50
CA ALA A 43 18.96 1.42 -6.30
C ALA A 43 20.09 2.33 -5.79
N GLY A 44 19.92 3.00 -4.64
CA GLY A 44 20.89 3.92 -4.05
C GLY A 44 20.99 5.28 -4.75
N LYS A 45 20.01 5.61 -5.61
CA LYS A 45 19.89 6.92 -6.24
C LYS A 45 18.92 7.79 -5.44
N ARG A 46 18.86 9.08 -5.76
CA ARG A 46 17.89 10.01 -5.19
C ARG A 46 16.84 10.38 -6.23
N ASP A 47 15.57 10.13 -5.94
CA ASP A 47 14.45 10.69 -6.67
C ASP A 47 14.10 12.06 -6.08
N LEU A 48 14.16 13.10 -6.91
CA LEU A 48 13.87 14.46 -6.48
C LEU A 48 12.37 14.71 -6.25
N HIS A 49 11.50 13.82 -6.71
CA HIS A 49 10.04 13.91 -6.55
C HIS A 49 9.47 12.88 -5.57
N TRP A 50 10.33 12.20 -4.81
CA TRP A 50 9.91 11.16 -3.87
C TRP A 50 8.83 11.63 -2.90
N ASP A 51 8.99 12.83 -2.35
CA ASP A 51 8.06 13.45 -1.40
C ASP A 51 6.71 13.79 -2.03
N LEU A 52 6.71 14.20 -3.30
CA LEU A 52 5.49 14.41 -4.09
C LEU A 52 4.70 13.10 -4.21
N TYR A 53 5.35 12.01 -4.64
CA TYR A 53 4.67 10.71 -4.81
C TYR A 53 4.22 10.12 -3.49
N TRP A 54 5.00 10.31 -2.42
CA TRP A 54 4.62 9.86 -1.09
C TRP A 54 3.37 10.60 -0.59
N CYS A 55 3.34 11.93 -0.73
CA CYS A 55 2.20 12.75 -0.33
C CYS A 55 0.95 12.45 -1.15
N GLU A 56 1.08 12.28 -2.46
CA GLU A 56 -0.02 11.93 -3.37
C GLU A 56 -0.63 10.57 -3.02
N LEU A 57 0.20 9.53 -2.87
CA LEU A 57 -0.28 8.20 -2.46
C LEU A 57 -0.92 8.24 -1.06
N ASN A 58 -0.35 8.98 -0.11
CA ASN A 58 -0.94 9.10 1.22
C ASN A 58 -2.31 9.80 1.19
N ALA A 59 -2.46 10.83 0.36
CA ALA A 59 -3.74 11.52 0.15
C ALA A 59 -4.77 10.59 -0.50
N ASP A 60 -4.40 9.86 -1.56
CA ASP A 60 -5.30 8.94 -2.25
C ASP A 60 -5.75 7.77 -1.36
N ILE A 61 -4.85 7.22 -0.52
CA ILE A 61 -5.23 6.20 0.46
C ILE A 61 -6.23 6.78 1.46
N ASN A 62 -6.03 8.01 1.93
CA ASN A 62 -6.97 8.65 2.86
C ASN A 62 -8.33 8.87 2.20
N SER A 63 -8.38 9.39 0.97
CA SER A 63 -9.62 9.59 0.22
C SER A 63 -10.36 8.27 0.01
N ALA A 64 -9.67 7.23 -0.49
CA ALA A 64 -10.26 5.92 -0.73
C ALA A 64 -10.80 5.27 0.56
N GLU A 65 -10.13 5.47 1.70
CA GLU A 65 -10.58 4.96 3.00
C GLU A 65 -11.79 5.73 3.53
N VAL A 66 -11.79 7.07 3.43
CA VAL A 66 -12.89 7.94 3.89
C VAL A 66 -14.15 7.71 3.06
N ASP A 67 -13.99 7.58 1.73
CA ASP A 67 -15.08 7.36 0.78
C ASP A 67 -15.51 5.89 0.71
N GLN A 68 -14.90 5.02 1.52
CA GLN A 68 -15.20 3.59 1.63
C GLN A 68 -14.99 2.78 0.33
N GLU A 69 -14.14 3.27 -0.57
CA GLU A 69 -13.70 2.55 -1.76
C GLU A 69 -12.72 1.42 -1.44
N ILE A 70 -12.01 1.54 -0.31
CA ILE A 70 -11.17 0.47 0.26
C ILE A 70 -11.45 0.29 1.75
N SER A 71 -11.19 -0.91 2.27
CA SER A 71 -11.31 -1.16 3.71
C SER A 71 -10.14 -0.53 4.51
N ARG A 72 -10.36 -0.28 5.81
CA ARG A 72 -9.28 0.09 6.77
C ARG A 72 -8.08 -0.84 6.65
N ARG A 73 -8.30 -2.14 6.52
CA ARG A 73 -7.23 -3.13 6.40
C ARG A 73 -6.41 -2.96 5.11
N GLN A 74 -7.07 -2.69 3.98
CA GLN A 74 -6.35 -2.37 2.74
C GLN A 74 -5.56 -1.08 2.91
N ALA A 75 -6.16 -0.04 3.47
CA ALA A 75 -5.49 1.24 3.67
C ALA A 75 -4.24 1.09 4.56
N GLU A 76 -4.35 0.39 5.69
CA GLU A 76 -3.22 0.07 6.56
C GLU A 76 -2.13 -0.76 5.87
N TYR A 77 -2.53 -1.77 5.09
CA TYR A 77 -1.59 -2.57 4.31
C TYR A 77 -0.81 -1.70 3.30
N LEU A 78 -1.50 -0.85 2.57
CA LEU A 78 -0.89 0.04 1.57
C LEU A 78 0.08 1.03 2.23
N ARG A 79 -0.29 1.63 3.37
CA ARG A 79 0.62 2.51 4.13
C ARG A 79 1.87 1.78 4.61
N ARG A 80 1.72 0.58 5.19
CA ARG A 80 2.88 -0.21 5.64
C ARG A 80 3.80 -0.60 4.49
N LYS A 81 3.21 -1.09 3.39
CA LYS A 81 3.97 -1.64 2.27
C LYS A 81 4.60 -0.57 1.39
N TYR A 82 3.84 0.46 1.02
CA TYR A 82 4.23 1.42 -0.01
C TYR A 82 4.64 2.77 0.54
N LEU A 83 4.12 3.21 1.68
CA LEU A 83 4.62 4.41 2.36
C LEU A 83 5.74 4.09 3.37
N ARG A 84 6.02 2.79 3.58
CA ARG A 84 6.99 2.27 4.56
C ARG A 84 6.73 2.79 5.99
N MET A 85 5.46 3.11 6.28
CA MET A 85 5.07 3.56 7.60
C MET A 85 5.10 2.38 8.57
N LYS A 86 5.65 2.59 9.76
CA LYS A 86 5.46 1.64 10.85
C LYS A 86 3.98 1.67 11.21
N GLY A 87 3.37 0.50 11.47
CA GLY A 87 2.01 0.44 11.99
C GLY A 87 1.89 1.29 13.26
N GLU A 88 0.67 1.76 13.56
CA GLU A 88 0.41 2.53 14.77
C GLU A 88 1.11 1.87 15.97
N LYS A 89 2.06 2.57 16.58
CA LYS A 89 2.39 2.30 17.97
C LYS A 89 1.14 2.68 18.75
N GLU A 90 0.63 1.74 19.54
CA GLU A 90 -0.33 2.00 20.61
C GLU A 90 0.19 3.21 21.42
N TRP A 91 -0.58 4.29 21.39
CA TRP A 91 -0.42 5.43 22.30
C TRP A 91 -1.34 5.22 23.50
#